data_AF-A0AAV0HVQ4-F1
#
_entry.id   AF-A0AAV0HVQ4-F1
#
_cell.length_a   1.000
_cell.length_b   1.000
_cell.length_c   1.000
_cell.angle_alpha   90.00
_cell.angle_beta   90.00
_cell.angle_gamma   90.00
#
_symmetry.space_group_name_H-M   'P 1'
#
loop_
_entity.id
_entity.type
_entity.pdbx_description
1 polymer ?
#
loop_
_entity_poly.entity_id
_entity_poly.type
_entity_poly.pdbx_seq_one_letter_code
_entity_poly.pdbx_strand_id
1 'polypeptide(L)'
;MSTGSIQDLSQNKFSGHLPPGFISPLMHEVYLSRNQLEGTLPATLSDKYSIGVLDLSHNHLMGTIPKWIGGLRQLSYIFLNDNQFHGDLPYTFCLETSKLIDVSHNHLSGHISYEIFTSNGTNCNGRNAYDNPQRDMEFVTKTKTYTYHGWPLYYMNGLDFSSNNFTGEIPPQIGHLGNTKVLNFSYNMFTGPIPLTIANLSQIESLDLSHNNLGGVIPSQITELHSLSTFSVAYNNLSRKCPQKVAQFSTFDEDIFEGNPLLNCTLPFMTPNTLVRPTPYIGDEEGEGGFIDMESFYVSGSVSYVMVLLVIASVLHINPYWRRVWFYCIDVTITTCYYFVVDHLPVPTKYKVWEPRF
;
A
#
# COMPACT_ATOMS: atom_id res chain seq x y z
N MET A 1 -28.72 11.05 -1.31
CA MET A 1 -27.27 11.26 -1.25
C MET A 1 -27.03 12.33 -0.20
N SER A 2 -26.77 11.91 1.04
CA SER A 2 -26.38 12.84 2.11
C SER A 2 -24.96 13.28 1.79
N THR A 3 -24.76 14.52 1.35
CA THR A 3 -23.45 15.14 1.29
C THR A 3 -22.94 15.21 2.73
N GLY A 4 -22.11 14.24 3.14
CA GLY A 4 -21.46 14.28 4.46
C GLY A 4 -20.72 15.59 4.59
N SER A 5 -20.86 16.29 5.72
CA SER A 5 -20.18 17.56 5.89
C SER A 5 -18.68 17.33 6.02
N ILE A 6 -17.93 18.04 5.19
CA ILE A 6 -16.46 18.01 5.12
C ILE A 6 -15.94 19.28 5.78
N GLN A 7 -14.91 19.13 6.61
CA GLN A 7 -14.11 20.23 7.11
C GLN A 7 -12.68 20.08 6.62
N ASP A 8 -12.31 20.90 5.66
CA ASP A 8 -10.97 20.90 5.07
C ASP A 8 -10.28 22.23 5.35
N LEU A 9 -9.33 22.19 6.26
CA LEU A 9 -8.48 23.30 6.69
C LEU A 9 -7.00 22.92 6.54
N SER A 10 -6.72 21.91 5.71
CA SER A 10 -5.37 21.45 5.42
C SER A 10 -4.52 22.52 4.74
N GLN A 11 -3.19 22.38 4.77
CA GLN A 11 -2.24 23.23 4.06
C GLN A 11 -2.33 24.73 4.42
N ASN A 12 -2.47 25.02 5.70
CA ASN A 12 -2.55 26.37 6.23
C ASN A 12 -1.42 26.63 7.25
N LYS A 13 -1.50 27.78 7.93
CA LYS A 13 -0.58 28.17 9.01
C LYS A 13 -1.31 28.24 10.36
N PHE A 14 -2.36 27.45 10.55
CA PHE A 14 -3.06 27.42 11.83
C PHE A 14 -2.14 26.87 12.91
N SER A 15 -2.07 27.55 14.05
CA SER A 15 -1.19 27.21 15.16
C SER A 15 -1.95 27.17 16.48
N GLY A 16 -1.32 26.59 17.50
CA GLY A 16 -1.93 26.42 18.82
C GLY A 16 -2.76 25.14 18.93
N HIS A 17 -3.53 25.03 20.00
CA HIS A 17 -4.20 23.79 20.36
C HIS A 17 -5.54 23.62 19.63
N LEU A 18 -5.90 22.37 19.33
CA LEU A 18 -7.24 22.04 18.86
C LEU A 18 -8.30 22.40 19.93
N PRO A 19 -9.21 23.35 19.66
CA PRO A 19 -10.16 23.77 20.68
C PRO A 19 -11.21 22.68 20.96
N PRO A 20 -11.72 22.59 22.20
CA PRO A 20 -12.84 21.70 22.53
C PRO A 20 -14.06 22.01 21.65
N GLY A 21 -14.64 20.99 21.02
CA GLY A 21 -15.83 21.16 20.16
C GLY A 21 -15.56 21.81 18.79
N PHE A 22 -14.30 21.90 18.36
CA PHE A 22 -13.93 22.43 17.05
C PHE A 22 -14.54 21.64 15.88
N ILE A 23 -14.64 20.32 16.05
CA ILE A 23 -15.24 19.43 15.05
C ILE A 23 -16.73 19.32 15.37
N SER A 24 -17.56 19.69 14.40
CA SER A 24 -19.01 19.57 14.52
C SER A 24 -19.45 18.09 14.57
N PRO A 25 -20.45 17.71 15.39
CA PRO A 25 -20.98 16.34 15.47
C PRO A 25 -21.49 15.77 14.15
N LEU A 26 -21.75 16.63 13.16
CA LEU A 26 -22.23 16.24 11.84
C LEU A 26 -21.09 15.89 10.86
N MET A 27 -19.83 16.21 11.20
CA MET A 27 -18.68 16.00 10.32
C MET A 27 -18.41 14.52 10.05
N HIS A 28 -18.18 14.22 8.77
CA HIS A 28 -17.80 12.89 8.29
C HIS A 28 -16.33 12.84 7.87
N GLU A 29 -15.81 13.95 7.35
CA GLU A 29 -14.42 14.04 6.93
C GLU A 29 -13.79 15.29 7.53
N VAL A 30 -12.62 15.11 8.14
CA VAL A 30 -11.85 16.18 8.77
C VAL A 30 -10.43 16.14 8.26
N TYR A 31 -10.02 17.20 7.57
CA TYR A 31 -8.67 17.40 7.05
C TYR A 31 -8.06 18.65 7.70
N LEU A 32 -7.04 18.44 8.51
CA LEU A 32 -6.28 19.46 9.24
C LEU A 32 -4.77 19.33 8.99
N SER A 33 -4.39 18.53 7.99
CA SER A 33 -3.00 18.23 7.70
C SER A 33 -2.19 19.45 7.28
N ARG A 34 -0.86 19.36 7.44
CA ARG A 34 0.10 20.39 7.00
C ARG A 34 -0.24 21.76 7.59
N ASN A 35 -0.33 21.83 8.92
CA ASN A 35 -0.51 23.03 9.73
C ASN A 35 0.58 23.10 10.82
N GLN A 36 0.40 23.93 11.84
CA GLN A 36 1.29 24.08 13.01
C GLN A 36 0.51 23.79 14.31
N LEU A 37 -0.48 22.88 14.25
CA LEU A 37 -1.31 22.56 15.40
C LEU A 37 -0.50 21.82 16.46
N GLU A 38 -0.72 22.16 17.72
CA GLU A 38 0.03 21.68 18.87
C GLU A 38 -0.87 21.06 19.94
N GLY A 39 -0.27 20.45 20.95
CA GLY A 39 -0.97 19.89 22.10
C GLY A 39 -1.63 18.55 21.81
N THR A 40 -2.53 18.14 22.69
CA THR A 40 -3.15 16.80 22.65
C THR A 40 -4.49 16.80 21.93
N LEU A 41 -4.88 15.63 21.42
CA LEU A 41 -6.22 15.43 20.86
C LEU A 41 -7.30 15.58 21.96
N PRO A 42 -8.25 16.53 21.81
CA PRO A 42 -9.21 16.82 22.87
C PRO A 42 -10.24 15.70 23.01
N ALA A 43 -10.58 15.33 24.26
CA ALA A 43 -11.54 14.26 24.57
C ALA A 43 -12.96 14.52 24.04
N THR A 44 -13.27 15.75 23.64
CA THR A 44 -14.57 16.16 23.07
C THR A 44 -14.87 15.54 21.70
N LEU A 45 -13.89 14.87 21.07
CA LEU A 45 -14.04 14.17 19.79
C LEU A 45 -14.51 12.71 19.93
N SER A 46 -14.98 12.32 21.12
CA SER A 46 -15.40 10.95 21.43
C SER A 46 -16.73 10.52 20.79
N ASP A 47 -16.89 9.21 20.58
CA ASP A 47 -18.02 8.28 20.27
C ASP A 47 -19.34 8.77 19.62
N LYS A 48 -19.52 10.06 19.38
CA LYS A 48 -20.74 10.73 18.91
C LYS A 48 -20.66 11.11 17.44
N TYR A 49 -19.50 10.97 16.82
CA TYR A 49 -19.21 11.46 15.49
C TYR A 49 -19.22 10.32 14.47
N SER A 50 -19.77 10.60 13.29
CA SER A 50 -19.79 9.69 12.14
C SER A 50 -18.56 9.90 11.24
N ILE A 51 -17.39 10.12 11.86
CA ILE A 51 -16.16 10.42 11.14
C ILE A 51 -15.68 9.16 10.42
N GLY A 52 -15.57 9.26 9.10
CA GLY A 52 -14.97 8.27 8.22
C GLY A 52 -13.51 8.56 7.89
N VAL A 53 -13.15 9.85 7.82
CA VAL A 53 -11.78 10.32 7.55
C VAL A 53 -11.32 11.28 8.63
N LEU A 54 -10.17 10.98 9.21
CA LEU A 54 -9.46 11.89 10.11
C LEU A 54 -8.01 12.04 9.64
N ASP A 55 -7.70 13.19 9.04
CA ASP A 55 -6.35 13.56 8.63
C ASP A 55 -5.82 14.72 9.47
N LEU A 56 -4.87 14.41 10.35
CA LEU A 56 -4.14 15.35 11.21
C LEU A 56 -2.63 15.35 10.92
N SER A 57 -2.22 14.77 9.79
CA SER A 57 -0.82 14.56 9.44
C SER A 57 -0.02 15.87 9.33
N HIS A 58 1.30 15.80 9.49
CA HIS A 58 2.19 16.96 9.36
C HIS A 58 1.78 18.15 10.26
N ASN A 59 1.78 17.93 11.57
CA ASN A 59 1.52 18.93 12.59
C ASN A 59 2.55 18.80 13.74
N HIS A 60 2.28 19.41 14.89
CA HIS A 60 3.06 19.32 16.13
C HIS A 60 2.23 18.74 17.28
N LEU A 61 1.25 17.89 16.95
CA LEU A 61 0.38 17.25 17.94
C LEU A 61 1.18 16.25 18.77
N MET A 62 0.87 16.16 20.06
CA MET A 62 1.60 15.35 21.03
C MET A 62 0.64 14.61 21.97
N GLY A 63 1.20 13.84 22.91
CA GLY A 63 0.43 13.02 23.84
C GLY A 63 0.15 11.63 23.29
N THR A 64 -0.74 10.90 23.96
CA THR A 64 -1.15 9.56 23.54
C THR A 64 -2.30 9.62 22.53
N ILE A 65 -2.37 8.63 21.64
CA ILE A 65 -3.52 8.43 20.76
C ILE A 65 -4.72 7.98 21.63
N PRO A 66 -5.79 8.77 21.75
CA PRO A 66 -6.86 8.46 22.69
C PRO A 66 -7.69 7.23 22.28
N LYS A 67 -8.16 6.49 23.29
CA LYS A 67 -8.98 5.28 23.11
C LYS A 67 -10.28 5.52 22.34
N TRP A 68 -10.83 6.73 22.39
CA TRP A 68 -12.09 7.08 21.72
C TRP A 68 -11.97 7.05 20.18
N ILE A 69 -10.76 7.10 19.60
CA ILE A 69 -10.57 6.90 18.15
C ILE A 69 -11.07 5.50 17.75
N GLY A 70 -10.83 4.50 18.60
CA GLY A 70 -11.39 3.16 18.44
C GLY A 70 -12.91 3.07 18.59
N GLY A 71 -13.56 4.08 19.17
CA GLY A 71 -15.02 4.17 19.28
C GLY A 71 -15.71 4.70 18.02
N LEU A 72 -14.96 5.31 17.09
CA LEU A 72 -15.50 5.87 15.84
C LEU A 72 -15.84 4.74 14.86
N ARG A 73 -17.12 4.39 14.78
CA ARG A 73 -17.59 3.18 14.07
C ARG A 73 -17.48 3.21 12.55
N GLN A 74 -17.35 4.40 11.96
CA GLN A 74 -17.21 4.59 10.52
C GLN A 74 -15.78 4.92 10.10
N LEU A 75 -14.86 5.08 11.05
CA LEU A 75 -13.51 5.53 10.76
C LEU A 75 -12.76 4.47 9.97
N SER A 76 -12.35 4.84 8.76
CA SER A 76 -11.65 3.96 7.81
C SER A 76 -10.34 4.55 7.31
N TYR A 77 -10.18 5.88 7.35
CA TYR A 77 -8.97 6.58 6.93
C TYR A 77 -8.44 7.41 8.10
N ILE A 78 -7.23 7.09 8.56
CA ILE A 78 -6.60 7.71 9.72
C ILE A 78 -5.18 8.11 9.34
N PHE A 79 -4.89 9.40 9.35
CA PHE A 79 -3.56 9.93 9.08
C PHE A 79 -3.12 10.78 10.28
N LEU A 80 -2.16 10.26 11.02
CA LEU A 80 -1.55 10.90 12.19
C LEU A 80 -0.03 11.05 12.02
N ASN A 81 0.49 10.73 10.84
CA ASN A 81 1.91 10.76 10.55
C ASN A 81 2.54 12.15 10.69
N ASP A 82 3.85 12.19 10.89
CA ASP A 82 4.61 13.42 11.04
C ASP A 82 4.06 14.32 12.17
N ASN A 83 4.02 13.74 13.37
CA ASN A 83 3.61 14.40 14.62
C ASN A 83 4.55 13.95 15.76
N GLN A 84 4.17 14.22 17.00
CA GLN A 84 4.92 13.86 18.22
C GLN A 84 4.09 12.95 19.15
N PHE A 85 3.19 12.14 18.59
CA PHE A 85 2.42 11.17 19.38
C PHE A 85 3.33 10.14 20.01
N HIS A 86 3.03 9.74 21.25
CA HIS A 86 3.83 8.79 22.01
C HIS A 86 2.96 7.79 22.78
N GLY A 87 3.60 6.79 23.40
CA GLY A 87 2.92 5.73 24.13
C GLY A 87 2.30 4.66 23.21
N ASP A 88 1.50 3.79 23.79
CA ASP A 88 0.96 2.62 23.09
C ASP A 88 -0.14 2.99 22.09
N LEU A 89 -0.24 2.20 21.02
CA LEU A 89 -1.45 2.19 20.21
C LEU A 89 -2.63 1.68 21.06
N PRO A 90 -3.77 2.40 21.06
CA PRO A 90 -4.90 1.98 21.87
C PRO A 90 -5.48 0.67 21.33
N TYR A 91 -5.65 -0.31 22.22
CA TYR A 91 -6.24 -1.62 21.92
C TYR A 91 -7.67 -1.57 21.35
N THR A 92 -8.29 -0.38 21.38
CA THR A 92 -9.60 -0.12 20.79
C THR A 92 -9.55 0.08 19.28
N PHE A 93 -8.37 0.23 18.67
CA PHE A 93 -8.21 0.29 17.22
C PHE A 93 -8.73 -0.99 16.57
N CYS A 94 -9.34 -0.84 15.40
CA CYS A 94 -9.82 -1.96 14.61
C CYS A 94 -9.18 -1.91 13.22
N LEU A 95 -8.07 -2.63 13.04
CA LEU A 95 -7.35 -2.64 11.77
C LEU A 95 -8.08 -3.45 10.69
N GLU A 96 -8.87 -4.45 11.08
CA GLU A 96 -9.60 -5.32 10.14
C GLU A 96 -10.62 -4.56 9.27
N THR A 97 -11.20 -3.47 9.79
CA THR A 97 -12.21 -2.65 9.07
C THR A 97 -11.66 -1.34 8.54
N SER A 98 -10.40 -1.03 8.86
CA SER A 98 -9.75 0.20 8.39
C SER A 98 -9.21 0.01 6.97
N LYS A 99 -9.15 1.10 6.22
CA LYS A 99 -8.65 1.12 4.84
C LYS A 99 -7.22 1.65 4.83
N LEU A 100 -7.00 2.89 5.26
CA LEU A 100 -5.66 3.46 5.33
C LEU A 100 -5.40 3.95 6.74
N ILE A 101 -4.31 3.47 7.33
CA ILE A 101 -3.81 3.97 8.60
C ILE A 101 -2.35 4.33 8.41
N ASP A 102 -2.04 5.60 8.62
CA ASP A 102 -0.68 6.11 8.67
C ASP A 102 -0.44 6.76 10.03
N VAL A 103 0.40 6.11 10.83
CA VAL A 103 0.88 6.64 12.13
C VAL A 103 2.40 6.81 12.11
N SER A 104 3.00 6.79 10.93
CA SER A 104 4.46 6.83 10.76
C SER A 104 5.07 8.13 11.28
N HIS A 105 6.38 8.15 11.51
CA HIS A 105 7.12 9.36 11.90
C HIS A 105 6.53 10.02 13.16
N ASN A 106 6.47 9.22 14.23
CA ASN A 106 6.02 9.63 15.55
C ASN A 106 6.95 9.03 16.62
N HIS A 107 6.56 9.11 17.89
CA HIS A 107 7.26 8.51 19.03
C HIS A 107 6.41 7.40 19.69
N LEU A 108 5.52 6.76 18.93
CA LEU A 108 4.69 5.67 19.44
C LEU A 108 5.56 4.50 19.89
N SER A 109 5.15 3.84 20.96
CA SER A 109 5.99 2.86 21.63
C SER A 109 5.18 1.65 22.10
N GLY A 110 5.86 0.75 22.80
CA GLY A 110 5.25 -0.43 23.40
C GLY A 110 4.86 -1.48 22.37
N HIS A 111 3.99 -2.39 22.78
CA HIS A 111 3.66 -3.58 22.02
C HIS A 111 2.40 -3.36 21.18
N ILE A 112 2.40 -3.87 19.94
CA ILE A 112 1.17 -3.98 19.17
C ILE A 112 0.31 -5.09 19.80
N SER A 113 -0.81 -4.71 20.42
CA SER A 113 -1.76 -5.68 20.99
C SER A 113 -2.41 -6.52 19.88
N TYR A 114 -2.57 -7.82 20.11
CA TYR A 114 -3.26 -8.68 19.15
C TYR A 114 -4.74 -8.30 18.95
N GLU A 115 -5.34 -7.61 19.93
CA GLU A 115 -6.76 -7.25 19.95
C GLU A 115 -7.15 -6.39 18.74
N ILE A 116 -6.23 -5.53 18.27
CA ILE A 116 -6.50 -4.60 17.16
C ILE A 116 -6.65 -5.32 15.80
N PHE A 117 -6.25 -6.59 15.72
CA PHE A 117 -6.34 -7.45 14.53
C PHE A 117 -7.53 -8.41 14.57
N THR A 118 -8.41 -8.32 15.57
CA THR A 118 -9.48 -9.31 15.76
C THR A 118 -10.87 -8.67 15.84
N SER A 119 -11.76 -9.06 14.93
CA SER A 119 -13.19 -8.72 14.97
C SER A 119 -13.94 -9.28 16.18
N ASN A 120 -13.43 -10.35 16.79
CA ASN A 120 -13.98 -10.92 18.02
C ASN A 120 -13.69 -10.08 19.28
N GLY A 121 -12.80 -9.09 19.19
CA GLY A 121 -12.65 -8.05 20.21
C GLY A 121 -13.86 -7.11 20.20
N THR A 122 -14.30 -6.66 21.37
CA THR A 122 -15.57 -5.92 21.58
C THR A 122 -15.72 -4.60 20.80
N ASN A 123 -14.69 -4.10 20.09
CA ASN A 123 -14.69 -2.80 19.41
C ASN A 123 -14.75 -2.85 17.87
N CYS A 124 -14.52 -4.00 17.25
CA CYS A 124 -14.63 -4.14 15.78
C CYS A 124 -16.06 -4.50 15.32
N ASN A 125 -16.86 -5.08 16.21
CA ASN A 125 -18.21 -5.55 15.90
C ASN A 125 -19.18 -4.41 15.57
N GLY A 126 -19.84 -4.51 14.40
CA GLY A 126 -20.85 -3.54 13.97
C GLY A 126 -20.28 -2.21 13.44
N ARG A 127 -18.99 -2.18 13.05
CA ARG A 127 -18.43 -1.08 12.27
C ARG A 127 -18.92 -1.15 10.82
N ASN A 128 -19.31 0.00 10.29
CA ASN A 128 -19.65 0.17 8.87
C ASN A 128 -18.51 0.97 8.24
N ALA A 129 -17.64 0.32 7.48
CA ALA A 129 -16.50 0.98 6.85
C ALA A 129 -16.97 2.14 5.95
N TYR A 130 -16.29 3.27 6.07
CA TYR A 130 -16.49 4.41 5.19
C TYR A 130 -15.59 4.24 3.96
N ASP A 131 -16.19 4.04 2.78
CA ASP A 131 -15.46 3.62 1.58
C ASP A 131 -15.29 4.70 0.50
N ASN A 132 -15.93 5.86 0.65
CA ASN A 132 -16.02 6.86 -0.44
C ASN A 132 -15.66 8.28 0.02
N PRO A 133 -14.39 8.51 0.40
CA PRO A 133 -13.93 9.85 0.74
C PRO A 133 -14.04 10.79 -0.46
N GLN A 134 -14.37 12.05 -0.17
CA GLN A 134 -14.58 13.08 -1.19
C GLN A 134 -13.28 13.81 -1.58
N ARG A 135 -12.18 13.62 -0.83
CA ARG A 135 -10.86 14.17 -1.12
C ARG A 135 -9.85 13.08 -1.46
N ASP A 136 -8.79 13.51 -2.13
CA ASP A 136 -7.63 12.70 -2.44
C ASP A 136 -6.85 12.37 -1.16
N MET A 137 -6.25 11.18 -1.13
CA MET A 137 -5.48 10.69 0.01
C MET A 137 -4.03 10.50 -0.37
N GLU A 138 -3.11 11.10 0.37
CA GLU A 138 -1.69 10.84 0.23
C GLU A 138 -1.31 9.64 1.11
N PHE A 139 -0.71 8.60 0.52
CA PHE A 139 -0.28 7.42 1.26
C PHE A 139 0.99 6.81 0.65
N VAL A 140 1.86 6.25 1.48
CA VAL A 140 3.10 5.62 1.04
C VAL A 140 2.82 4.20 0.56
N THR A 141 3.24 3.89 -0.67
CA THR A 141 3.30 2.50 -1.18
C THR A 141 4.59 2.30 -1.94
N LYS A 142 5.19 1.11 -1.88
CA LYS A 142 6.37 0.77 -2.71
C LYS A 142 7.45 1.85 -2.60
N THR A 143 7.73 2.26 -1.35
CA THR A 143 8.69 3.29 -0.93
C THR A 143 8.47 4.71 -1.48
N LYS A 144 7.31 5.01 -2.06
CA LYS A 144 6.97 6.35 -2.58
C LYS A 144 5.62 6.82 -2.07
N THR A 145 5.50 8.13 -1.86
CA THR A 145 4.21 8.77 -1.57
C THR A 145 3.41 8.92 -2.86
N TYR A 146 2.17 8.46 -2.86
CA TYR A 146 1.23 8.62 -3.96
C TYR A 146 -0.05 9.28 -3.48
N THR A 147 -0.69 10.01 -4.39
CA THR A 147 -2.02 10.59 -4.19
C THR A 147 -3.06 9.67 -4.83
N TYR A 148 -3.98 9.16 -4.02
CA TYR A 148 -5.03 8.23 -4.41
C TYR A 148 -6.39 8.93 -4.43
N HIS A 149 -7.17 8.66 -5.46
CA HIS A 149 -8.53 9.18 -5.61
C HIS A 149 -9.40 8.11 -6.28
N GLY A 150 -10.72 8.20 -6.10
CA GLY A 150 -11.70 7.35 -6.79
C GLY A 150 -11.49 5.84 -6.60
N TRP A 151 -11.62 5.06 -7.68
CA TRP A 151 -11.58 3.60 -7.61
C TRP A 151 -10.26 3.01 -7.10
N PRO A 152 -9.06 3.51 -7.47
CA PRO A 152 -7.82 3.07 -6.84
C PRO A 152 -7.88 3.08 -5.30
N LEU A 153 -8.36 4.17 -4.71
CA LEU A 153 -8.48 4.31 -3.25
C LEU A 153 -9.46 3.30 -2.64
N TYR A 154 -10.57 3.00 -3.32
CA TYR A 154 -11.58 2.04 -2.87
C TYR A 154 -11.01 0.62 -2.61
N TYR A 155 -10.03 0.22 -3.44
CA TYR A 155 -9.37 -1.09 -3.35
C TYR A 155 -8.10 -1.07 -2.50
N MET A 156 -7.70 0.08 -1.96
CA MET A 156 -6.52 0.18 -1.11
C MET A 156 -6.82 -0.27 0.32
N ASN A 157 -5.89 -1.05 0.85
CA ASN A 157 -5.80 -1.32 2.27
C ASN A 157 -4.32 -1.27 2.68
N GLY A 158 -3.97 -0.36 3.59
CA GLY A 158 -2.60 -0.01 3.87
C GLY A 158 -2.38 0.40 5.31
N LEU A 159 -1.32 -0.14 5.90
CA LEU A 159 -0.85 0.19 7.23
C LEU A 159 0.59 0.68 7.16
N ASP A 160 0.82 1.93 7.55
CA ASP A 160 2.16 2.49 7.73
C ASP A 160 2.38 2.89 9.19
N PHE A 161 3.20 2.08 9.87
CA PHE A 161 3.56 2.23 11.28
C PHE A 161 5.07 2.52 11.40
N SER A 162 5.72 2.84 10.28
CA SER A 162 7.18 3.00 10.23
C SER A 162 7.68 4.20 11.02
N SER A 163 8.98 4.26 11.27
CA SER A 163 9.62 5.41 11.93
C SER A 163 8.98 5.75 13.27
N ASN A 164 8.89 4.74 14.14
CA ASN A 164 8.35 4.82 15.50
C ASN A 164 9.27 4.06 16.46
N ASN A 165 8.82 3.88 17.70
CA ASN A 165 9.56 3.25 18.78
C ASN A 165 8.86 1.97 19.28
N PHE A 166 8.11 1.27 18.41
CA PHE A 166 7.39 0.05 18.77
C PHE A 166 8.36 -1.09 19.12
N THR A 167 7.98 -1.90 20.12
CA THR A 167 8.80 -2.97 20.68
C THR A 167 8.06 -4.31 20.72
N GLY A 168 8.81 -5.38 20.98
CA GLY A 168 8.26 -6.73 21.11
C GLY A 168 7.95 -7.39 19.78
N GLU A 169 7.18 -8.47 19.81
CA GLU A 169 6.95 -9.30 18.63
C GLU A 169 5.79 -8.78 17.76
N ILE A 170 5.87 -9.03 16.45
CA ILE A 170 4.75 -8.82 15.54
C ILE A 170 3.71 -9.93 15.81
N PRO A 171 2.47 -9.59 16.23
CA PRO A 171 1.47 -10.60 16.59
C PRO A 171 1.08 -11.47 15.37
N PRO A 172 0.97 -12.80 15.51
CA PRO A 172 0.54 -13.68 14.41
C PRO A 172 -0.85 -13.33 13.84
N GLN A 173 -1.70 -12.64 14.61
CA GLN A 173 -3.01 -12.15 14.19
C GLN A 173 -2.93 -11.13 13.04
N ILE A 174 -1.74 -10.60 12.71
CA ILE A 174 -1.52 -9.82 11.49
C ILE A 174 -2.05 -10.55 10.24
N GLY A 175 -1.97 -11.89 10.21
CA GLY A 175 -2.48 -12.71 9.12
C GLY A 175 -3.99 -12.70 8.93
N HIS A 176 -4.76 -12.07 9.83
CA HIS A 176 -6.20 -11.84 9.61
C HIS A 176 -6.47 -10.70 8.63
N LEU A 177 -5.49 -9.83 8.37
CA LEU A 177 -5.66 -8.67 7.48
C LEU A 177 -5.49 -9.05 6.00
N GLY A 178 -6.16 -10.10 5.53
CA GLY A 178 -5.93 -10.71 4.21
C GLY A 178 -6.15 -9.80 2.99
N ASN A 179 -6.83 -8.66 3.17
CA ASN A 179 -7.05 -7.65 2.13
C ASN A 179 -5.94 -6.58 2.07
N THR A 180 -4.93 -6.65 2.95
CA THR A 180 -3.85 -5.65 3.03
C THR A 180 -2.99 -5.67 1.77
N LYS A 181 -2.76 -4.50 1.18
CA LYS A 181 -1.86 -4.27 0.05
C LYS A 181 -0.52 -3.68 0.48
N VAL A 182 -0.50 -2.90 1.55
CA VAL A 182 0.71 -2.24 2.06
C VAL A 182 0.84 -2.50 3.55
N LEU A 183 2.00 -3.01 3.95
CA LEU A 183 2.38 -3.14 5.36
C LEU A 183 3.80 -2.62 5.52
N ASN A 184 3.95 -1.51 6.25
CA ASN A 184 5.24 -0.90 6.51
C ASN A 184 5.46 -0.75 8.02
N PHE A 185 6.29 -1.64 8.58
CA PHE A 185 6.68 -1.65 9.99
C PHE A 185 8.18 -1.29 10.16
N SER A 186 8.80 -0.75 9.11
CA SER A 186 10.22 -0.42 9.11
C SER A 186 10.60 0.64 10.16
N TYR A 187 11.88 0.74 10.50
CA TYR A 187 12.39 1.75 11.44
C TYR A 187 11.64 1.74 12.78
N ASN A 188 11.64 0.58 13.42
CA ASN A 188 11.09 0.35 14.76
C ASN A 188 12.07 -0.52 15.57
N MET A 189 11.65 -1.03 16.72
CA MET A 189 12.43 -1.94 17.56
C MET A 189 11.71 -3.29 17.74
N PHE A 190 10.99 -3.76 16.71
CA PHE A 190 10.34 -5.06 16.76
C PHE A 190 11.37 -6.19 16.93
N THR A 191 11.06 -7.14 17.78
CA THR A 191 11.90 -8.30 18.12
C THR A 191 11.20 -9.61 17.76
N GLY A 192 11.85 -10.75 17.99
CA GLY A 192 11.26 -12.07 17.74
C GLY A 192 11.20 -12.42 16.25
N PRO A 193 10.57 -13.56 15.89
CA PRO A 193 10.51 -14.02 14.51
C PRO A 193 9.47 -13.28 13.68
N ILE A 194 9.67 -13.24 12.35
CA ILE A 194 8.60 -12.89 11.41
C ILE A 194 7.52 -13.99 11.51
N PRO A 195 6.25 -13.67 11.83
CA PRO A 195 5.22 -14.67 12.01
C PRO A 195 4.88 -15.37 10.69
N LEU A 196 4.73 -16.70 10.72
CA LEU A 196 4.40 -17.51 9.54
C LEU A 196 3.07 -17.10 8.88
N THR A 197 2.15 -16.53 9.66
CA THR A 197 0.85 -16.05 9.22
C THR A 197 0.94 -14.81 8.32
N ILE A 198 2.11 -14.19 8.17
CA ILE A 198 2.33 -13.12 7.19
C ILE A 198 2.09 -13.60 5.75
N ALA A 199 2.26 -14.90 5.49
CA ALA A 199 1.95 -15.52 4.21
C ALA A 199 0.44 -15.52 3.88
N ASN A 200 -0.44 -15.29 4.86
CA ASN A 200 -1.88 -15.18 4.64
C ASN A 200 -2.29 -13.85 3.97
N LEU A 201 -1.38 -12.87 3.91
CA LEU A 201 -1.62 -11.57 3.28
C LEU A 201 -1.55 -11.66 1.75
N SER A 202 -2.37 -12.51 1.14
CA SER A 202 -2.28 -12.87 -0.29
C SER A 202 -2.36 -11.70 -1.29
N GLN A 203 -2.94 -10.57 -0.89
CA GLN A 203 -3.06 -9.35 -1.71
C GLN A 203 -1.94 -8.34 -1.49
N ILE A 204 -0.95 -8.63 -0.64
CA ILE A 204 0.11 -7.69 -0.29
C ILE A 204 1.01 -7.40 -1.49
N GLU A 205 1.21 -6.11 -1.75
CA GLU A 205 2.03 -5.60 -2.84
C GLU A 205 3.33 -4.96 -2.34
N SER A 206 3.32 -4.45 -1.11
CA SER A 206 4.45 -3.77 -0.48
C SER A 206 4.58 -4.22 0.97
N LEU A 207 5.68 -4.87 1.31
CA LEU A 207 5.99 -5.34 2.65
C LEU A 207 7.38 -4.86 3.08
N ASP A 208 7.43 -3.96 4.06
CA ASP A 208 8.69 -3.46 4.59
C ASP A 208 8.79 -3.70 6.10
N LEU A 209 9.75 -4.53 6.50
CA LEU A 209 10.09 -4.88 7.87
C LEU A 209 11.54 -4.48 8.20
N SER A 210 12.18 -3.68 7.35
CA SER A 210 13.58 -3.32 7.49
C SER A 210 13.85 -2.46 8.73
N HIS A 211 15.11 -2.36 9.14
CA HIS A 211 15.52 -1.52 10.28
C HIS A 211 14.75 -1.84 11.56
N ASN A 212 14.86 -3.08 12.01
CA ASN A 212 14.25 -3.59 13.23
C ASN A 212 15.22 -4.54 13.95
N ASN A 213 14.76 -5.20 15.02
CA ASN A 213 15.51 -6.18 15.79
C ASN A 213 14.96 -7.61 15.57
N LEU A 214 14.32 -7.87 14.42
CA LEU A 214 13.69 -9.16 14.13
C LEU A 214 14.76 -10.25 14.01
N GLY A 215 14.47 -11.42 14.58
CA GLY A 215 15.37 -12.56 14.61
C GLY A 215 14.75 -13.81 14.00
N GLY A 216 15.42 -14.95 14.17
CA GLY A 216 14.92 -16.23 13.67
C GLY A 216 15.13 -16.38 12.16
N VAL A 217 14.15 -16.98 11.48
CA VAL A 217 14.23 -17.34 10.05
C VAL A 217 13.18 -16.58 9.27
N ILE A 218 13.47 -16.27 8.00
CA ILE A 218 12.44 -15.80 7.07
C ILE A 218 11.55 -17.01 6.71
N PRO A 219 10.23 -16.97 6.96
CA PRO A 219 9.33 -18.07 6.64
C PRO A 219 9.35 -18.37 5.14
N SER A 220 9.53 -19.63 4.74
CA SER A 220 9.59 -19.98 3.31
C SER A 220 8.28 -19.72 2.58
N GLN A 221 7.14 -19.75 3.29
CA GLN A 221 5.82 -19.45 2.76
C GLN A 221 5.69 -18.02 2.22
N ILE A 222 6.60 -17.11 2.59
CA ILE A 222 6.60 -15.75 2.05
C ILE A 222 6.76 -15.72 0.53
N THR A 223 7.36 -16.76 -0.07
CA THR A 223 7.51 -16.88 -1.53
C THR A 223 6.18 -17.15 -2.26
N GLU A 224 5.11 -17.48 -1.52
CA GLU A 224 3.76 -17.70 -2.04
C GLU A 224 2.97 -16.37 -2.17
N LEU A 225 3.54 -15.25 -1.74
CA LEU A 225 2.96 -13.92 -1.90
C LEU A 225 3.14 -13.43 -3.35
N HIS A 226 2.30 -13.91 -4.25
CA HIS A 226 2.41 -13.65 -5.68
C HIS A 226 2.13 -12.20 -6.12
N SER A 227 1.48 -11.42 -5.26
CA SER A 227 1.17 -9.99 -5.51
C SER A 227 2.32 -9.06 -5.10
N LEU A 228 3.35 -9.59 -4.42
CA LEU A 228 4.42 -8.79 -3.81
C LEU A 228 5.29 -8.14 -4.89
N SER A 229 5.44 -6.83 -4.81
CA SER A 229 6.20 -6.00 -5.77
C SER A 229 7.34 -5.23 -5.11
N THR A 230 7.28 -5.06 -3.80
CA THR A 230 8.36 -4.46 -3.00
C THR A 230 8.44 -5.20 -1.68
N PHE A 231 9.64 -5.62 -1.31
CA PHE A 231 9.91 -6.38 -0.12
C PHE A 231 11.22 -5.93 0.49
N SER A 232 11.27 -5.73 1.81
CA SER A 232 12.54 -5.52 2.51
C SER A 232 12.49 -6.06 3.93
N VAL A 233 13.57 -6.75 4.30
CA VAL A 233 13.88 -7.21 5.67
C VAL A 233 15.30 -6.81 6.06
N ALA A 234 15.88 -5.84 5.37
CA ALA A 234 17.22 -5.36 5.60
C ALA A 234 17.40 -4.81 7.03
N TYR A 235 18.62 -4.80 7.53
CA TYR A 235 18.99 -4.27 8.84
C TYR A 235 18.15 -4.87 9.98
N ASN A 236 18.24 -6.19 10.12
CA ASN A 236 17.63 -6.98 11.18
C ASN A 236 18.66 -7.99 11.74
N ASN A 237 18.21 -8.89 12.62
CA ASN A 237 19.02 -9.97 13.18
C ASN A 237 18.57 -11.36 12.64
N LEU A 238 18.12 -11.41 11.39
CA LEU A 238 17.63 -12.64 10.75
C LEU A 238 18.80 -13.60 10.48
N SER A 239 18.46 -14.89 10.41
CA SER A 239 19.44 -15.97 10.33
C SER A 239 19.04 -17.08 9.35
N ARG A 240 19.98 -18.00 9.11
CA ARG A 240 19.86 -19.18 8.22
C ARG A 240 19.90 -18.81 6.75
N LYS A 241 18.92 -19.20 5.94
CA LYS A 241 18.95 -19.09 4.48
C LYS A 241 17.95 -18.05 4.01
N CYS A 242 18.31 -17.30 2.97
CA CYS A 242 17.36 -16.45 2.27
C CYS A 242 16.28 -17.29 1.59
N PRO A 243 15.07 -16.72 1.37
CA PRO A 243 14.02 -17.38 0.61
C PRO A 243 14.54 -17.80 -0.77
N GLN A 244 13.96 -18.87 -1.30
CA GLN A 244 14.29 -19.29 -2.66
C GLN A 244 13.86 -18.19 -3.64
N LYS A 245 14.71 -17.89 -4.64
CA LYS A 245 14.40 -16.95 -5.72
C LYS A 245 13.39 -17.58 -6.70
N VAL A 246 12.13 -17.68 -6.27
CA VAL A 246 10.99 -18.20 -7.04
C VAL A 246 9.87 -17.17 -7.14
N ALA A 247 9.03 -17.24 -8.17
CA ALA A 247 7.95 -16.28 -8.41
C ALA A 247 8.44 -14.82 -8.29
N GLN A 248 7.78 -13.96 -7.50
CA GLN A 248 8.19 -12.56 -7.34
C GLN A 248 9.57 -12.42 -6.66
N PHE A 249 9.99 -13.39 -5.84
CA PHE A 249 11.29 -13.33 -5.15
C PHE A 249 12.48 -13.50 -6.10
N SER A 250 12.28 -13.90 -7.36
CA SER A 250 13.35 -13.85 -8.37
C SER A 250 13.58 -12.44 -8.93
N THR A 251 12.66 -11.50 -8.67
CA THR A 251 12.74 -10.12 -9.20
C THR A 251 13.45 -9.14 -8.26
N PHE A 252 13.64 -9.53 -6.99
CA PHE A 252 14.27 -8.65 -5.99
C PHE A 252 15.78 -8.77 -5.99
N ASP A 253 16.43 -7.63 -5.80
CA ASP A 253 17.87 -7.53 -5.58
C ASP A 253 18.25 -7.99 -4.15
N GLU A 254 19.55 -8.14 -3.90
CA GLU A 254 20.04 -8.66 -2.61
C GLU A 254 20.09 -7.61 -1.50
N ASP A 255 19.91 -6.34 -1.84
CA ASP A 255 19.83 -5.20 -0.92
C ASP A 255 18.68 -5.33 0.08
N ILE A 256 17.58 -5.98 -0.31
CA ILE A 256 16.42 -6.26 0.55
C ILE A 256 16.76 -7.13 1.78
N PHE A 257 17.91 -7.80 1.77
CA PHE A 257 18.43 -8.65 2.85
C PHE A 257 19.66 -8.06 3.56
N GLU A 258 20.15 -6.89 3.12
CA GLU A 258 21.37 -6.26 3.63
C GLU A 258 21.33 -6.10 5.16
N GLY A 259 22.48 -6.10 5.83
CA GLY A 259 22.53 -5.78 7.26
C GLY A 259 21.98 -6.88 8.18
N ASN A 260 21.81 -8.12 7.69
CA ASN A 260 21.51 -9.31 8.48
C ASN A 260 22.76 -10.23 8.58
N PRO A 261 23.61 -10.12 9.62
CA PRO A 261 24.92 -10.77 9.64
C PRO A 261 24.89 -12.31 9.64
N LEU A 262 23.80 -12.91 10.13
CA LEU A 262 23.64 -14.37 10.26
C LEU A 262 22.81 -14.98 9.12
N LEU A 263 22.38 -14.16 8.16
CA LEU A 263 21.54 -14.56 7.05
C LEU A 263 22.42 -14.89 5.84
N ASN A 264 22.29 -16.12 5.35
CA ASN A 264 23.05 -16.64 4.23
C ASN A 264 22.21 -16.62 2.94
N CYS A 265 22.50 -15.67 2.06
CA CYS A 265 21.91 -15.60 0.71
C CYS A 265 22.71 -16.31 -0.37
N THR A 266 23.86 -16.95 -0.06
CA THR A 266 24.61 -17.67 -1.08
C THR A 266 23.75 -18.81 -1.63
N LEU A 267 23.63 -18.91 -2.95
CA LEU A 267 23.14 -20.14 -3.57
C LEU A 267 23.95 -21.31 -3.02
N PRO A 268 23.33 -22.48 -2.76
CA PRO A 268 24.11 -23.67 -2.47
C PRO A 268 25.08 -23.85 -3.64
N PHE A 269 26.39 -23.77 -3.35
CA PHE A 269 27.43 -24.15 -4.29
C PHE A 269 27.00 -25.49 -4.89
N MET A 270 26.69 -25.52 -6.19
CA MET A 270 26.72 -26.77 -6.94
C MET A 270 28.13 -27.30 -6.73
N THR A 271 28.26 -28.37 -5.95
CA THR A 271 29.54 -29.04 -5.74
C THR A 271 30.03 -29.49 -7.12
N PRO A 272 31.22 -29.07 -7.58
CA PRO A 272 31.78 -29.54 -8.83
C PRO A 272 32.42 -30.92 -8.58
N ASN A 273 31.63 -31.92 -8.20
CA ASN A 273 32.12 -33.27 -7.92
C ASN A 273 31.11 -34.33 -8.34
N THR A 274 30.80 -34.36 -9.63
CA THR A 274 30.55 -35.59 -10.38
C THR A 274 31.09 -35.38 -11.80
N LEU A 275 32.42 -35.37 -11.93
CA LEU A 275 33.08 -35.64 -13.21
C LEU A 275 32.85 -37.12 -13.57
N VAL A 276 31.63 -37.46 -13.94
CA VAL A 276 31.40 -38.62 -14.80
C VAL A 276 31.88 -38.19 -16.17
N ARG A 277 33.08 -38.66 -16.53
CA ARG A 277 33.70 -38.46 -17.83
C ARG A 277 32.74 -39.00 -18.91
N PRO A 278 32.19 -38.17 -19.82
CA PRO A 278 31.42 -38.69 -20.93
C PRO A 278 32.38 -39.33 -21.93
N THR A 279 32.08 -40.56 -22.33
CA THR A 279 32.56 -41.13 -23.58
C THR A 279 32.16 -40.20 -24.74
N PRO A 280 33.01 -40.02 -25.77
CA PRO A 280 32.74 -39.07 -26.84
C PRO A 280 31.61 -39.62 -27.72
N TYR A 281 30.41 -39.09 -27.52
CA TYR A 281 29.33 -39.18 -28.49
C TYR A 281 29.40 -37.94 -29.38
N ILE A 282 29.66 -38.20 -30.66
CA ILE A 282 29.46 -37.25 -31.76
C ILE A 282 27.95 -37.23 -32.00
N GLY A 283 27.33 -36.07 -31.87
CA GLY A 283 25.91 -35.87 -32.12
C GLY A 283 25.39 -34.60 -31.47
N ASP A 284 25.53 -33.51 -32.21
CA ASP A 284 24.73 -32.29 -32.28
C ASP A 284 24.23 -31.64 -30.98
N GLU A 285 24.74 -30.43 -30.77
CA GLU A 285 24.38 -29.45 -29.75
C GLU A 285 22.89 -29.08 -29.80
N GLU A 286 22.22 -29.09 -28.65
CA GLU A 286 21.46 -27.97 -28.04
C GLU A 286 20.28 -28.46 -27.17
N GLY A 287 20.35 -28.12 -25.89
CA GLY A 287 19.33 -28.36 -24.85
C GLY A 287 20.01 -28.67 -23.51
N GLU A 288 19.71 -28.06 -22.37
CA GLU A 288 18.59 -27.24 -21.94
C GLU A 288 19.04 -26.41 -20.72
N GLY A 289 18.51 -25.19 -20.57
CA GLY A 289 18.76 -24.32 -19.42
C GLY A 289 18.78 -22.84 -19.76
N GLY A 290 18.04 -22.41 -20.78
CA GLY A 290 17.99 -21.01 -21.19
C GLY A 290 16.83 -20.30 -20.52
N PHE A 291 17.12 -19.16 -19.88
CA PHE A 291 16.22 -18.01 -19.98
C PHE A 291 15.65 -17.99 -21.40
N ILE A 292 14.34 -17.81 -21.58
CA ILE A 292 13.78 -17.56 -22.92
C ILE A 292 14.65 -16.47 -23.52
N ASP A 293 15.35 -16.79 -24.62
CA ASP A 293 16.21 -15.84 -25.30
C ASP A 293 15.38 -14.58 -25.52
N MET A 294 15.85 -13.44 -25.02
CA MET A 294 15.09 -12.18 -25.07
C MET A 294 14.66 -11.87 -26.50
N GLU A 295 15.48 -12.26 -27.49
CA GLU A 295 15.13 -12.22 -28.90
C GLU A 295 13.94 -13.15 -29.25
N SER A 296 13.95 -14.40 -28.78
CA SER A 296 12.83 -15.34 -28.96
C SER A 296 11.53 -14.86 -28.29
N PHE A 297 11.64 -14.16 -27.15
CA PHE A 297 10.49 -13.52 -26.48
C PHE A 297 9.95 -12.36 -27.33
N TYR A 298 10.80 -11.46 -27.81
CA TYR A 298 10.37 -10.35 -28.67
C TYR A 298 9.79 -10.84 -29.99
N VAL A 299 10.38 -11.87 -30.61
CA VAL A 299 9.87 -12.45 -31.85
C VAL A 299 8.50 -13.10 -31.63
N SER A 300 8.34 -13.92 -30.59
CA SER A 300 7.05 -14.56 -30.30
C SER A 300 5.97 -13.55 -29.89
N GLY A 301 6.34 -12.52 -29.12
CA GLY A 301 5.48 -11.38 -28.79
C GLY A 301 5.03 -10.61 -30.05
N SER A 302 5.97 -10.33 -30.95
CA SER A 302 5.68 -9.63 -32.22
C SER A 302 4.76 -10.44 -33.13
N VAL A 303 5.01 -11.74 -33.27
CA VAL A 303 4.16 -12.66 -34.07
C VAL A 303 2.76 -12.72 -33.48
N SER A 304 2.63 -12.90 -32.16
CA SER A 304 1.32 -12.96 -31.51
C SER A 304 0.53 -11.65 -31.67
N TYR A 305 1.18 -10.49 -31.53
CA TYR A 305 0.57 -9.19 -31.76
C TYR A 305 0.06 -9.03 -33.20
N VAL A 306 0.88 -9.38 -34.20
CA VAL A 306 0.47 -9.34 -35.61
C VAL A 306 -0.70 -10.28 -35.88
N MET A 307 -0.67 -11.50 -35.32
CA MET A 307 -1.76 -12.47 -35.48
C MET A 307 -3.09 -11.95 -34.89
N VAL A 308 -3.06 -11.32 -33.71
CA VAL A 308 -4.26 -10.72 -33.11
C VAL A 308 -4.83 -9.62 -34.00
N LEU A 309 -3.97 -8.72 -34.53
CA LEU A 309 -4.41 -7.67 -35.45
C LEU A 309 -5.04 -8.23 -36.73
N LEU A 310 -4.47 -9.30 -37.30
CA LEU A 310 -5.01 -9.98 -38.48
C LEU A 310 -6.36 -10.63 -38.20
N VAL A 311 -6.54 -11.24 -37.03
CA VAL A 311 -7.83 -11.82 -36.62
C VAL A 311 -8.88 -10.73 -36.48
N ILE A 312 -8.56 -9.61 -35.81
CA ILE A 312 -9.47 -8.47 -35.68
C ILE A 312 -9.84 -7.94 -37.08
N ALA A 313 -8.86 -7.68 -37.94
CA ALA A 313 -9.10 -7.21 -39.31
C ALA A 313 -9.98 -8.18 -40.10
N SER A 314 -9.77 -9.48 -39.98
CA SER A 314 -10.57 -10.51 -40.63
C SER A 314 -12.02 -10.51 -40.13
N VAL A 315 -12.24 -10.42 -38.82
CA VAL A 315 -13.58 -10.34 -38.22
C VAL A 315 -14.32 -9.09 -38.70
N LEU A 316 -13.66 -7.94 -38.76
CA LEU A 316 -14.23 -6.68 -39.24
C LEU A 316 -14.48 -6.70 -40.76
N HIS A 317 -13.70 -7.46 -41.52
CA HIS A 317 -13.92 -7.62 -42.96
C HIS A 317 -15.13 -8.50 -43.26
N ILE A 318 -15.23 -9.66 -42.59
CA ILE A 318 -16.26 -10.68 -42.83
C ILE A 318 -17.62 -10.22 -42.29
N ASN A 319 -17.65 -9.64 -41.08
CA ASN A 319 -18.90 -9.35 -40.40
C ASN A 319 -19.22 -7.83 -40.37
N PRO A 320 -20.19 -7.35 -41.17
CA PRO A 320 -20.53 -5.94 -41.23
C PRO A 320 -21.16 -5.40 -39.95
N TYR A 321 -21.72 -6.26 -39.08
CA TYR A 321 -22.22 -5.85 -37.77
C TYR A 321 -21.07 -5.45 -36.84
N TRP A 322 -20.07 -6.32 -36.66
CA TRP A 322 -18.90 -6.03 -35.83
C TRP A 322 -18.10 -4.85 -36.34
N ARG A 323 -18.03 -4.68 -37.68
CA ARG A 323 -17.44 -3.48 -38.28
C ARG A 323 -18.11 -2.18 -37.82
N ARG A 324 -19.45 -2.14 -37.80
CA ARG A 324 -20.20 -0.95 -37.35
C ARG A 324 -20.00 -0.68 -35.85
N VAL A 325 -20.06 -1.73 -35.04
CA VAL A 325 -19.83 -1.63 -33.58
C VAL A 325 -18.41 -1.13 -33.28
N TRP A 326 -17.41 -1.67 -33.97
CA TRP A 326 -16.01 -1.26 -33.82
C TRP A 326 -15.79 0.22 -34.16
N PHE A 327 -16.31 0.70 -35.30
CA PHE A 327 -16.20 2.12 -35.65
C PHE A 327 -16.97 3.02 -34.69
N TYR A 328 -18.13 2.59 -34.20
CA TYR A 328 -18.86 3.31 -33.16
C TYR A 328 -18.04 3.42 -31.85
N CYS A 329 -17.42 2.31 -31.40
CA CYS A 329 -16.55 2.32 -30.24
C CYS A 329 -15.35 3.25 -30.42
N ILE A 330 -14.68 3.21 -31.58
CA ILE A 330 -13.58 4.13 -31.89
C ILE A 330 -14.05 5.59 -31.81
N ASP A 331 -15.21 5.91 -32.39
CA ASP A 331 -15.73 7.28 -32.41
C ASP A 331 -16.07 7.79 -30.99
N VAL A 332 -16.67 6.92 -30.17
CA VAL A 332 -16.92 7.22 -28.75
C VAL A 332 -15.62 7.41 -27.98
N THR A 333 -14.62 6.55 -28.19
CA THR A 333 -13.32 6.67 -27.54
C THR A 333 -12.58 7.94 -27.95
N ILE A 334 -12.51 8.26 -29.26
CA ILE A 334 -11.91 9.50 -29.75
C ILE A 334 -12.62 10.71 -29.16
N THR A 335 -13.95 10.71 -29.14
CA THR A 335 -14.74 11.80 -28.58
C THR A 335 -14.48 11.95 -27.07
N THR A 336 -14.43 10.84 -26.34
CA THR A 336 -14.15 10.85 -24.89
C THR A 336 -12.73 11.32 -24.60
N CYS A 337 -11.74 10.84 -25.35
CA CYS A 337 -10.35 11.28 -25.24
C CYS A 337 -10.20 12.76 -25.60
N TYR A 338 -10.90 13.24 -26.62
CA TYR A 338 -10.91 14.65 -26.99
C TYR A 338 -11.43 15.51 -25.84
N TYR A 339 -12.58 15.18 -25.25
CA TYR A 339 -13.10 15.93 -24.11
C TYR A 339 -12.22 15.81 -22.86
N PHE A 340 -11.68 14.63 -22.57
CA PHE A 340 -10.71 14.44 -21.48
C PHE A 340 -9.49 15.37 -21.63
N VAL A 341 -8.93 15.43 -22.84
CA VAL A 341 -7.78 16.28 -23.18
C VAL A 341 -8.15 17.77 -23.09
N VAL A 342 -9.31 18.18 -23.60
CA VAL A 342 -9.78 19.57 -23.52
C VAL A 342 -10.04 20.02 -22.07
N ASP A 343 -10.60 19.14 -21.24
CA ASP A 343 -10.95 19.46 -19.85
C ASP A 343 -9.73 19.48 -18.92
N HIS A 344 -8.66 18.74 -19.25
CA HIS A 344 -7.49 18.58 -18.38
C HIS A 344 -6.20 19.24 -18.90
N LEU A 345 -6.14 19.68 -20.16
CA LEU A 345 -5.02 20.50 -20.63
C LEU A 345 -5.24 21.98 -20.31
N PRO A 346 -4.28 22.66 -19.65
CA PRO A 346 -4.39 24.08 -19.37
C PRO A 346 -4.39 24.88 -20.69
N VAL A 347 -5.45 25.64 -20.93
CA VAL A 347 -5.51 26.61 -22.02
C VAL A 347 -4.33 27.59 -21.86
N PRO A 348 -3.41 27.70 -22.84
CA PRO A 348 -2.32 28.66 -22.76
C PRO A 348 -2.90 30.08 -22.65
N THR A 349 -2.41 30.86 -21.69
CA THR A 349 -2.82 32.23 -21.36
C THR A 349 -2.71 33.25 -22.51
N LYS A 350 -2.31 32.83 -23.72
CA LYS A 350 -2.19 33.69 -24.91
C LYS A 350 -3.47 33.90 -25.72
N TYR A 351 -4.59 33.25 -25.38
CA TYR A 351 -5.87 33.43 -26.09
C TYR A 351 -7.06 33.84 -25.20
N LYS A 352 -6.82 34.43 -24.02
CA LYS A 352 -7.87 35.21 -23.32
C LYS A 352 -8.08 36.54 -24.05
N VAL A 353 -8.76 36.50 -25.18
CA VAL A 353 -9.34 37.69 -25.81
C VAL A 353 -10.57 38.08 -24.99
N TRP A 354 -10.41 39.16 -24.23
CA TRP A 354 -11.42 40.11 -23.75
C TRP A 354 -12.90 39.73 -23.93
N GLU A 355 -13.56 39.36 -22.83
CA GLU A 355 -15.00 39.58 -22.69
C GLU A 355 -15.24 41.05 -22.27
N PRO A 356 -16.11 41.80 -22.96
CA PRO A 356 -16.51 43.12 -22.51
C PRO A 356 -17.48 43.00 -21.34
N ARG A 357 -17.17 43.69 -20.25
CA ARG A 357 -18.11 43.97 -19.17
C ARG A 357 -19.27 44.81 -19.72
N PHE A 358 -20.48 44.28 -19.61
CA PHE A 358 -21.71 45.05 -19.51
C PHE A 358 -22.54 44.52 -18.34
#